data_AF-A4AD57-F1
#
_entry.id   AF-A4AD57-F1
#
_cell.length_a   1.000
_cell.length_b   1.000
_cell.length_c   1.000
_cell.angle_alpha   90.00
_cell.angle_beta   90.00
_cell.angle_gamma   90.00
#
_symmetry.space_group_name_H-M   'P 1'
#
loop_
_entity.id
_entity.type
_entity.pdbx_description
1 polymer ?
#
loop_
_entity_poly.entity_id
_entity_poly.type
_entity_poly.pdbx_seq_one_letter_code
_entity_poly.pdbx_strand_id
1 'polypeptide(L)'
;MNALVFEGGTTHAQGSALHKLVEFETSLHDTPLDSPVQVKLSADAKKMGIFVNDMELTTTVGRPIIHQIGSRAWGNDKSFEEINALWVKGLRCRKDLEAELSEVFNRFDLIARHYEGLGGRHELYGIVTANFIELNQFDFRERFTEQTRQKYGINLQSRGIECDRYGNVIEYFDMDQHGFQTNYHYGLVYARNSGYQSYKVDWKRLVTICSNGMTAWKGSRFRWKHTHEVDLSEFIECTLNEGLGHQAWLEERIEAARSRTLPEEGFVELLSRLSLAKASKTRIGRRLKTEANDVGTNEWALSQALTWLGSHEKAISPRDRTLLTELGTRVAEDSLEKVLTIDTRVNRDGMYGMVLPPGLRSAA
;
A
#
# COMPACT_ATOMS: atom_id res chain seq x y z
N MET A 1 -16.22 4.52 8.62
CA MET A 1 -16.39 3.57 7.51
C MET A 1 -16.48 2.16 8.06
N ASN A 2 -17.68 1.58 8.10
CA ASN A 2 -17.78 0.12 8.13
C ASN A 2 -17.15 -0.36 6.82
N ALA A 3 -16.11 -1.17 6.92
CA ALA A 3 -15.57 -1.84 5.77
C ALA A 3 -16.74 -2.57 5.10
N LEU A 4 -16.87 -2.44 3.77
CA LEU A 4 -17.45 -3.52 2.99
C LEU A 4 -16.56 -4.73 3.33
N VAL A 5 -16.97 -5.50 4.35
CA VAL A 5 -16.33 -6.75 4.72
C VAL A 5 -16.71 -7.72 3.61
N PHE A 6 -15.93 -7.70 2.54
CA PHE A 6 -15.99 -8.76 1.55
C PHE A 6 -15.44 -9.99 2.24
N GLU A 7 -16.32 -10.91 2.62
CA GLU A 7 -15.95 -12.18 3.24
C GLU A 7 -14.84 -12.83 2.41
N GLY A 8 -13.71 -13.09 3.09
CA GLY A 8 -12.53 -13.69 2.50
C GLY A 8 -12.80 -15.13 2.11
N GLY A 9 -13.24 -15.33 0.88
CA GLY A 9 -13.22 -16.62 0.21
C GLY A 9 -12.18 -16.59 -0.90
N THR A 10 -11.09 -17.32 -0.72
CA THR A 10 -10.15 -17.63 -1.81
C THR A 10 -10.83 -18.55 -2.82
N THR A 11 -11.54 -17.97 -3.80
CA THR A 11 -11.91 -18.65 -5.04
C THR A 11 -12.03 -17.65 -6.19
N HIS A 12 -11.55 -18.08 -7.35
CA HIS A 12 -11.47 -17.38 -8.64
C HIS A 12 -12.75 -16.63 -9.06
N ALA A 13 -12.93 -15.38 -8.61
CA ALA A 13 -13.94 -14.48 -9.14
C ALA A 13 -13.30 -13.17 -9.61
N GLN A 14 -12.45 -13.28 -10.65
CA GLN A 14 -11.56 -12.24 -11.19
C GLN A 14 -12.26 -10.94 -11.64
N GLY A 15 -13.60 -10.89 -11.72
CA GLY A 15 -14.37 -9.67 -11.99
C GLY A 15 -15.20 -9.14 -10.81
N SER A 16 -15.41 -9.91 -9.74
CA SER A 16 -16.51 -9.64 -8.82
C SER A 16 -16.33 -8.41 -7.93
N ALA A 17 -15.11 -8.08 -7.49
CA ALA A 17 -14.90 -6.97 -6.56
C ALA A 17 -15.10 -5.60 -7.22
N LEU A 18 -14.59 -5.42 -8.44
CA LEU A 18 -14.78 -4.18 -9.20
C LEU A 18 -16.24 -4.01 -9.64
N HIS A 19 -16.88 -5.09 -10.10
CA HIS A 19 -18.31 -5.06 -10.42
C HIS A 19 -19.15 -4.69 -9.20
N LYS A 20 -18.93 -5.35 -8.05
CA LYS A 20 -19.61 -5.02 -6.79
C LYS A 20 -19.40 -3.57 -6.37
N LEU A 21 -18.21 -3.02 -6.56
CA LEU A 21 -17.94 -1.61 -6.26
C LEU A 21 -18.76 -0.70 -7.17
N VAL A 22 -18.70 -0.89 -8.49
CA VAL A 22 -19.42 -0.06 -9.45
C VAL A 22 -20.93 -0.17 -9.23
N GLU A 23 -21.47 -1.38 -9.10
CA GLU A 23 -22.87 -1.64 -8.81
C GLU A 23 -23.32 -0.96 -7.52
N PHE A 24 -22.53 -1.08 -6.44
CA PHE A 24 -22.81 -0.40 -5.18
C PHE A 24 -22.83 1.13 -5.34
N GLU A 25 -21.89 1.71 -6.08
CA GLU A 25 -21.84 3.16 -6.24
C GLU A 25 -23.03 3.72 -7.05
N THR A 26 -23.71 2.88 -7.85
CA THR A 26 -24.97 3.28 -8.51
C THR A 26 -26.16 3.44 -7.56
N SER A 27 -26.10 2.87 -6.34
CA SER A 27 -27.15 3.02 -5.33
C SER A 27 -26.91 4.21 -4.37
N LEU A 28 -25.89 5.01 -4.63
CA LEU A 28 -25.60 6.19 -3.82
C LEU A 28 -26.58 7.32 -4.11
N HIS A 29 -26.91 8.04 -3.05
CA HIS A 29 -27.71 9.26 -3.08
C HIS A 29 -26.86 10.43 -2.60
N ASP A 30 -27.04 11.57 -3.26
CA ASP A 30 -26.37 12.81 -2.94
C ASP A 30 -27.36 13.75 -2.23
N THR A 31 -27.04 14.12 -1.00
CA THR A 31 -27.79 15.09 -0.21
C THR A 31 -26.91 16.32 0.01
N PRO A 32 -27.30 17.50 -0.51
CA PRO A 32 -26.66 18.77 -0.16
C PRO A 32 -26.71 18.99 1.36
N LEU A 33 -25.58 19.36 1.94
CA LEU A 33 -25.46 19.66 3.37
C LEU A 33 -25.71 21.14 3.62
N ASP A 34 -26.87 21.61 3.16
CA ASP A 34 -27.29 23.00 3.29
C ASP A 34 -27.76 23.29 4.71
N SER A 35 -27.40 24.46 5.24
CA SER A 35 -27.61 24.83 6.65
C SER A 35 -29.10 24.86 7.06
N PRO A 36 -29.42 24.53 8.33
CA PRO A 36 -28.50 24.19 9.42
C PRO A 36 -28.23 22.68 9.55
N VAL A 37 -26.96 22.30 9.45
CA VAL A 37 -26.49 20.93 9.69
C VAL A 37 -26.08 20.77 11.16
N GLN A 38 -26.51 19.69 11.80
CA GLN A 38 -26.08 19.35 13.17
C GLN A 38 -25.27 18.06 13.19
N VAL A 39 -24.18 18.06 13.96
CA VAL A 39 -23.36 16.87 14.20
C VAL A 39 -23.57 16.39 15.63
N LYS A 40 -23.78 15.07 15.81
CA LYS A 40 -23.77 14.43 17.12
C LYS A 40 -22.86 13.20 17.12
N LEU A 41 -22.10 13.05 18.19
CA LEU A 41 -21.24 11.89 18.42
C LEU A 41 -21.89 10.92 19.41
N SER A 42 -21.71 9.63 19.17
CA SER A 42 -22.14 8.58 20.10
C SER A 42 -21.41 8.71 21.45
N ALA A 43 -21.94 8.03 22.48
CA ALA A 43 -21.36 8.03 23.82
C ALA A 43 -19.88 7.64 23.86
N ASP A 44 -19.48 6.71 22.99
CA ASP A 44 -18.10 6.22 22.83
C ASP A 44 -17.31 6.95 21.73
N ALA A 45 -17.91 7.96 21.09
CA ALA A 45 -17.37 8.71 19.95
C ALA A 45 -16.93 7.86 18.75
N LYS A 46 -17.40 6.60 18.65
CA LYS A 46 -17.11 5.72 17.51
C LYS A 46 -18.09 5.91 16.35
N LYS A 47 -19.23 6.55 16.60
CA LYS A 47 -20.22 6.88 15.58
C LYS A 47 -20.53 8.37 15.59
N MET A 48 -20.89 8.87 14.42
CA MET A 48 -21.30 10.25 14.19
C MET A 48 -22.59 10.24 13.38
N GLY A 49 -23.57 11.01 13.83
CA GLY A 49 -24.78 11.34 13.08
C GLY A 49 -24.69 12.77 12.56
N ILE A 50 -24.96 12.97 11.28
CA ILE A 50 -25.11 14.28 10.63
C ILE A 50 -26.60 14.46 10.33
N PHE A 51 -27.22 15.46 10.94
CA PHE A 51 -28.64 15.75 10.79
C PHE A 51 -28.83 16.90 9.81
N VAL A 52 -29.58 16.64 8.73
CA VAL A 52 -29.89 17.58 7.66
C VAL A 52 -31.30 17.30 7.14
N ASN A 53 -32.16 18.33 7.01
CA ASN A 53 -33.52 18.19 6.46
C ASN A 53 -34.32 16.98 7.01
N ASP A 54 -34.38 16.84 8.34
CA ASP A 54 -35.03 15.73 9.06
C ASP A 54 -34.43 14.32 8.81
N MET A 55 -33.32 14.23 8.07
CA MET A 55 -32.58 13.00 7.82
C MET A 55 -31.37 12.89 8.77
N GLU A 56 -31.16 11.71 9.33
CA GLU A 56 -29.92 11.37 10.05
C GLU A 56 -29.03 10.51 9.15
N LEU A 57 -27.86 11.04 8.80
CA LEU A 57 -26.80 10.33 8.09
C LEU A 57 -25.81 9.78 9.11
N THR A 58 -25.74 8.46 9.25
CA THR A 58 -24.88 7.82 10.24
C THR A 58 -23.54 7.38 9.65
N THR A 59 -22.47 7.43 10.44
CA THR A 59 -21.18 6.85 10.04
C THR A 59 -20.33 6.42 11.22
N THR A 60 -19.44 5.46 10.98
CA THR A 60 -18.36 5.12 11.92
C THR A 60 -17.23 6.14 11.80
N VAL A 61 -16.88 6.77 12.92
CA VAL A 61 -15.75 7.69 13.04
C VAL A 61 -14.46 6.93 12.83
N GLY A 62 -13.75 7.28 11.78
CA GLY A 62 -12.45 6.71 11.45
C GLY A 62 -11.60 7.73 10.72
N ARG A 63 -10.38 7.33 10.35
CA ARG A 63 -9.39 8.20 9.68
C ARG A 63 -9.98 9.04 8.52
N PRO A 64 -10.79 8.50 7.59
CA PRO A 64 -11.40 9.28 6.51
C PRO A 64 -12.23 10.46 7.01
N ILE A 65 -13.18 10.20 7.93
CA ILE A 65 -14.08 11.22 8.49
C ILE A 65 -13.30 12.27 9.29
N ILE A 66 -12.41 11.81 10.18
CA ILE A 66 -11.56 12.69 10.99
C ILE A 66 -10.74 13.61 10.09
N HIS A 67 -10.16 13.07 9.02
CA HIS A 67 -9.34 13.86 8.10
C HIS A 67 -10.18 14.78 7.22
N GLN A 68 -11.29 14.30 6.62
CA GLN A 68 -12.13 15.10 5.72
C GLN A 68 -12.76 16.30 6.43
N ILE A 69 -13.30 16.11 7.63
CA ILE A 69 -13.95 17.20 8.38
C ILE A 69 -12.91 18.01 9.13
N GLY A 70 -11.94 17.34 9.78
CA GLY A 70 -10.92 18.01 10.59
C GLY A 70 -9.97 18.90 9.79
N SER A 71 -9.61 18.52 8.56
CA SER A 71 -8.81 19.40 7.68
C SER A 71 -9.54 20.70 7.34
N ARG A 72 -10.86 20.67 7.21
CA ARG A 72 -11.69 21.86 6.98
C ARG A 72 -11.90 22.70 8.23
N ALA A 73 -12.02 22.05 9.39
CA ALA A 73 -12.14 22.73 10.68
C ALA A 73 -10.84 23.47 11.04
N TRP A 74 -9.68 22.81 10.88
CA TRP A 74 -8.42 23.22 11.51
C TRP A 74 -7.28 23.56 10.54
N GLY A 75 -7.45 23.34 9.24
CA GLY A 75 -6.46 23.66 8.20
C GLY A 75 -6.09 22.47 7.32
N ASN A 76 -6.09 22.70 6.00
CA ASN A 76 -5.78 21.69 4.98
C ASN A 76 -4.28 21.38 4.86
N ASP A 77 -3.42 22.20 5.46
CA ASP A 77 -1.97 22.07 5.51
C ASP A 77 -1.48 21.10 6.60
N LYS A 78 -2.35 20.75 7.55
CA LYS A 78 -2.01 19.89 8.69
C LYS A 78 -1.95 18.41 8.30
N SER A 79 -0.99 17.71 8.91
CA SER A 79 -0.91 16.25 8.83
C SER A 79 -2.11 15.58 9.52
N PHE A 80 -2.36 14.32 9.18
CA PHE A 80 -3.41 13.54 9.84
C PHE A 80 -3.15 13.42 11.35
N GLU A 81 -1.89 13.25 11.74
CA GLU A 81 -1.48 13.09 13.14
C GLU A 81 -1.83 14.35 13.96
N GLU A 82 -1.62 15.54 13.39
CA GLU A 82 -1.99 16.82 14.01
C GLU A 82 -3.51 16.99 14.10
N ILE A 83 -4.24 16.70 13.01
CA ILE A 83 -5.70 16.76 12.97
C ILE A 83 -6.31 15.80 14.00
N ASN A 84 -5.78 14.58 14.09
CA ASN A 84 -6.26 13.58 15.04
C ASN A 84 -5.97 13.99 16.50
N ALA A 85 -4.85 14.65 16.77
CA ALA A 85 -4.57 15.18 18.10
C ALA A 85 -5.57 16.28 18.51
N LEU A 86 -5.96 17.16 17.59
CA LEU A 86 -6.99 18.17 17.81
C LEU A 86 -8.36 17.53 18.05
N TRP A 87 -8.73 16.53 17.24
CA TRP A 87 -9.96 15.76 17.42
C TRP A 87 -10.03 15.11 18.80
N VAL A 88 -8.98 14.39 19.21
CA VAL A 88 -8.91 13.74 20.53
C VAL A 88 -8.95 14.74 21.67
N LYS A 89 -8.34 15.93 21.50
CA LYS A 89 -8.45 17.02 22.48
C LYS A 89 -9.89 17.53 22.57
N GLY A 90 -10.57 17.72 21.44
CA GLY A 90 -11.97 18.15 21.36
C GLY A 90 -12.94 17.19 22.05
N LEU A 91 -12.65 15.87 22.04
CA LEU A 91 -13.48 14.88 22.74
C LEU A 91 -13.59 15.10 24.26
N ARG A 92 -12.70 15.90 24.87
CA ARG A 92 -12.81 16.30 26.28
C ARG A 92 -14.03 17.20 26.54
N CYS A 93 -14.42 18.00 25.55
CA CYS A 93 -15.67 18.76 25.56
C CYS A 93 -16.46 18.43 24.29
N ARG A 94 -17.21 17.33 24.33
CA ARG A 94 -17.91 16.79 23.16
C ARG A 94 -18.84 17.82 22.49
N LYS A 95 -19.56 18.62 23.27
CA LYS A 95 -20.48 19.62 22.74
C LYS A 95 -19.76 20.68 21.91
N ASP A 96 -18.57 21.10 22.35
CA ASP A 96 -17.77 22.08 21.62
C ASP A 96 -17.24 21.49 20.31
N LEU A 97 -16.78 20.23 20.35
CA LEU A 97 -16.38 19.51 19.14
C LEU A 97 -17.56 19.34 18.17
N GLU A 98 -18.74 18.92 18.65
CA GLU A 98 -19.95 18.78 17.84
C GLU A 98 -20.35 20.11 17.17
N ALA A 99 -20.28 21.23 17.92
CA ALA A 99 -20.56 22.55 17.38
C ALA A 99 -19.51 22.97 16.33
N GLU A 100 -18.23 22.74 16.59
CA GLU A 100 -17.14 23.05 15.65
C GLU A 100 -17.24 22.23 14.36
N LEU A 101 -17.58 20.93 14.46
CA LEU A 101 -17.81 20.07 13.30
C LEU A 101 -19.07 20.48 12.52
N SER A 102 -20.13 20.92 13.22
CA SER A 102 -21.35 21.44 12.58
C SER A 102 -21.05 22.69 11.77
N GLU A 103 -20.18 23.56 12.29
CA GLU A 103 -19.80 24.82 11.64
C GLU A 103 -19.01 24.60 10.34
N VAL A 104 -18.32 23.47 10.18
CA VAL A 104 -17.69 23.11 8.90
C VAL A 104 -18.73 23.06 7.78
N PHE A 105 -19.89 22.47 8.04
CA PHE A 105 -20.94 22.35 7.02
C PHE A 105 -21.61 23.69 6.69
N ASN A 106 -21.58 24.66 7.60
CA ASN A 106 -22.07 26.02 7.33
C ASN A 106 -21.08 26.85 6.50
N ARG A 107 -19.80 26.49 6.51
CA ARG A 107 -18.72 27.26 5.88
C ARG A 107 -18.34 26.77 4.48
N PHE A 108 -18.71 25.55 4.14
CA PHE A 108 -18.29 24.88 2.91
C PHE A 108 -19.50 24.25 2.22
N ASP A 109 -19.60 24.45 0.91
CA ASP A 109 -20.60 23.79 0.08
C ASP A 109 -20.23 22.30 -0.08
N LEU A 110 -20.86 21.47 0.76
CA LEU A 110 -20.57 20.05 0.86
C LEU A 110 -21.81 19.22 0.50
N ILE A 111 -21.54 18.05 -0.09
CA ILE A 111 -22.56 17.06 -0.43
C ILE A 111 -22.23 15.80 0.35
N ALA A 112 -23.21 15.27 1.07
CA ALA A 112 -23.13 13.94 1.65
C ALA A 112 -23.56 12.91 0.62
N ARG A 113 -22.66 11.97 0.33
CA ARG A 113 -22.97 10.76 -0.44
C ARG A 113 -23.36 9.67 0.56
N HIS A 114 -24.53 9.07 0.42
CA HIS A 114 -25.05 8.07 1.35
C HIS A 114 -25.83 6.96 0.64
N TYR A 115 -26.13 5.89 1.36
CA TYR A 115 -26.95 4.78 0.87
C TYR A 115 -27.89 4.30 1.96
N GLU A 116 -28.96 3.60 1.56
CA GLU A 116 -29.87 2.97 2.51
C GLU A 116 -29.25 1.66 3.05
N GLY A 117 -28.88 1.67 4.32
CA GLY A 117 -28.38 0.53 5.05
C GLY A 117 -29.50 -0.37 5.59
N LEU A 118 -29.09 -1.41 6.34
CA LEU A 118 -30.03 -2.35 6.96
C LEU A 118 -31.01 -1.63 7.90
N GLY A 119 -32.30 -1.86 7.70
CA GLY A 119 -33.36 -1.25 8.51
C GLY A 119 -33.73 0.17 8.11
N GLY A 120 -33.44 0.58 6.87
CA GLY A 120 -33.87 1.86 6.30
C GLY A 120 -33.10 3.07 6.81
N ARG A 121 -31.89 2.86 7.36
CA ARG A 121 -31.04 3.94 7.89
C ARG A 121 -30.14 4.48 6.79
N HIS A 122 -29.98 5.80 6.74
CA HIS A 122 -29.05 6.42 5.80
C HIS A 122 -27.62 6.34 6.32
N GLU A 123 -26.77 5.56 5.66
CA GLU A 123 -25.37 5.39 6.01
C GLU A 123 -24.49 6.25 5.10
N LEU A 124 -23.66 7.10 5.71
CA LEU A 124 -22.76 7.99 4.98
C LEU A 124 -21.63 7.20 4.33
N TYR A 125 -21.54 7.33 3.01
CA TYR A 125 -20.46 6.81 2.19
C TYR A 125 -19.26 7.76 2.15
N GLY A 126 -19.51 9.06 2.00
CA GLY A 126 -18.46 10.07 1.90
C GLY A 126 -18.99 11.50 1.91
N ILE A 127 -18.08 12.46 2.07
CA ILE A 127 -18.37 13.90 2.01
C ILE A 127 -17.55 14.48 0.87
N VAL A 128 -18.23 15.09 -0.08
CA VAL A 128 -17.62 15.64 -1.30
C VAL A 128 -17.94 17.13 -1.44
N THR A 129 -17.20 17.82 -2.29
CA THR A 129 -17.48 19.22 -2.66
C THR A 129 -18.38 19.27 -3.88
N ALA A 130 -19.02 20.42 -4.16
CA ALA A 130 -19.80 20.62 -5.39
C ALA A 130 -19.02 20.33 -6.69
N ASN A 131 -17.69 20.53 -6.68
CA ASN A 131 -16.81 20.27 -7.84
C ASN A 131 -16.27 18.82 -7.91
N PHE A 132 -16.80 17.90 -7.10
CA PHE A 132 -16.34 16.52 -7.08
C PHE A 132 -16.71 15.81 -8.38
N ILE A 133 -15.72 15.17 -9.01
CA ILE A 133 -15.92 14.42 -10.25
C ILE A 133 -16.01 12.93 -9.91
N GLU A 134 -17.21 12.39 -10.06
CA GLU A 134 -17.44 10.96 -10.06
C GLU A 134 -16.78 10.31 -11.25
N LEU A 135 -16.19 9.14 -11.03
CA LEU A 135 -15.55 8.38 -12.08
C LEU A 135 -16.11 6.96 -12.09
N ASN A 136 -16.51 6.52 -13.27
CA ASN A 136 -16.82 5.12 -13.52
C ASN A 136 -15.50 4.34 -13.60
N GLN A 137 -15.34 3.36 -12.70
CA GLN A 137 -14.10 2.61 -12.62
C GLN A 137 -13.86 1.69 -13.83
N PHE A 138 -14.91 1.25 -14.53
CA PHE A 138 -14.77 0.51 -15.80
C PHE A 138 -14.26 1.40 -16.92
N ASP A 139 -14.85 2.59 -17.09
CA ASP A 139 -14.40 3.54 -18.11
C ASP A 139 -12.95 3.96 -17.85
N PHE A 140 -12.61 4.20 -16.58
CA PHE A 140 -11.24 4.47 -16.18
C PHE A 140 -10.30 3.32 -16.53
N ARG A 141 -10.66 2.07 -16.19
CA ARG A 141 -9.86 0.88 -16.50
C ARG A 141 -9.63 0.71 -18.00
N GLU A 142 -10.68 0.88 -18.80
CA GLU A 142 -10.61 0.76 -20.26
C GLU A 142 -9.69 1.84 -20.84
N ARG A 143 -9.91 3.11 -20.49
CA ARG A 143 -9.08 4.22 -20.95
C ARG A 143 -7.63 4.07 -20.50
N PHE A 144 -7.40 3.64 -19.26
CA PHE A 144 -6.06 3.40 -18.70
C PHE A 144 -5.32 2.33 -19.52
N THR A 145 -5.98 1.20 -19.79
CA THR A 145 -5.40 0.08 -20.54
C THR A 145 -5.11 0.48 -21.98
N GLU A 146 -6.06 1.15 -22.63
CA GLU A 146 -5.93 1.55 -24.04
C GLU A 146 -4.84 2.60 -24.23
N GLN A 147 -4.81 3.63 -23.38
CA GLN A 147 -3.75 4.66 -23.46
C GLN A 147 -2.37 4.11 -23.13
N THR A 148 -2.26 3.18 -22.18
CA THR A 148 -0.99 2.49 -21.88
C THR A 148 -0.49 1.71 -23.11
N ARG A 149 -1.39 0.98 -23.78
CA ARG A 149 -1.09 0.25 -25.02
C ARG A 149 -0.63 1.19 -26.14
N GLN A 150 -1.33 2.30 -26.34
CA GLN A 150 -1.02 3.26 -27.40
C GLN A 150 0.29 4.02 -27.17
N LYS A 151 0.55 4.48 -25.94
CA LYS A 151 1.69 5.35 -25.62
C LYS A 151 2.99 4.57 -25.36
N TYR A 152 2.89 3.40 -24.74
CA TYR A 152 4.05 2.62 -24.31
C TYR A 152 4.22 1.29 -25.06
N GLY A 153 3.25 0.89 -25.89
CA GLY A 153 3.28 -0.43 -26.53
C GLY A 153 3.12 -1.59 -25.54
N ILE A 154 2.74 -1.32 -24.30
CA ILE A 154 2.61 -2.32 -23.23
C ILE A 154 1.17 -2.84 -23.23
N ASN A 155 1.01 -4.15 -23.45
CA ASN A 155 -0.28 -4.80 -23.33
C ASN A 155 -0.46 -5.33 -21.90
N LEU A 156 -1.24 -4.60 -21.10
CA LEU A 156 -1.49 -4.94 -19.70
C LEU A 156 -2.37 -6.19 -19.58
N GLN A 157 -1.81 -7.29 -19.09
CA GLN A 157 -2.56 -8.50 -18.81
C GLN A 157 -2.92 -8.56 -17.32
N SER A 158 -4.23 -8.58 -17.04
CA SER A 158 -4.73 -8.68 -15.67
C SER A 158 -4.48 -10.07 -15.09
N ARG A 159 -3.90 -10.13 -13.89
CA ARG A 159 -3.76 -11.34 -13.08
C ARG A 159 -4.96 -11.61 -12.18
N GLY A 160 -5.81 -10.60 -12.01
CA GLY A 160 -6.96 -10.66 -11.12
C GLY A 160 -7.08 -9.43 -10.24
N ILE A 161 -8.24 -9.37 -9.58
CA ILE A 161 -8.66 -8.26 -8.73
C ILE A 161 -8.81 -8.76 -7.29
N GLU A 162 -8.24 -8.03 -6.34
CA GLU A 162 -8.25 -8.36 -4.92
C GLU A 162 -8.79 -7.18 -4.09
N CYS A 163 -9.40 -7.49 -2.93
CA CYS A 163 -9.71 -6.50 -1.91
C CYS A 163 -8.66 -6.59 -0.80
N ASP A 164 -7.99 -5.47 -0.50
CA ASP A 164 -7.06 -5.45 0.63
C ASP A 164 -7.81 -5.43 1.99
N ARG A 165 -7.06 -5.52 3.10
CA ARG A 165 -7.62 -5.47 4.47
C ARG A 165 -8.34 -4.16 4.81
N TYR A 166 -8.16 -3.12 4.00
CA TYR A 166 -8.80 -1.82 4.13
C TYR A 166 -9.99 -1.67 3.16
N GLY A 167 -10.28 -2.71 2.38
CA GLY A 167 -11.34 -2.77 1.38
C GLY A 167 -10.99 -2.10 0.06
N ASN A 168 -9.74 -1.69 -0.18
CA ASN A 168 -9.35 -1.14 -1.48
C ASN A 168 -9.42 -2.23 -2.53
N VAL A 169 -10.01 -1.91 -3.69
CA VAL A 169 -10.08 -2.81 -4.85
C VAL A 169 -8.84 -2.57 -5.70
N ILE A 170 -8.03 -3.61 -5.89
CA ILE A 170 -6.74 -3.54 -6.59
C ILE A 170 -6.72 -4.56 -7.71
N GLU A 171 -6.43 -4.13 -8.94
CA GLU A 171 -6.16 -5.03 -10.07
C GLU A 171 -4.67 -5.08 -10.34
N TYR A 172 -4.12 -6.30 -10.38
CA TYR A 172 -2.70 -6.50 -10.68
C TYR A 172 -2.51 -6.82 -12.15
N PHE A 173 -1.65 -6.04 -12.82
CA PHE A 173 -1.23 -6.30 -14.19
C PHE A 173 0.21 -6.77 -14.22
N ASP A 174 0.53 -7.70 -15.13
CA ASP A 174 1.91 -8.04 -15.44
C ASP A 174 2.54 -6.95 -16.31
N MET A 175 3.69 -6.46 -15.88
CA MET A 175 4.50 -5.44 -16.57
C MET A 175 5.82 -6.02 -17.08
N ASP A 176 5.93 -7.35 -17.14
CA ASP A 176 7.17 -8.03 -17.47
C ASP A 176 7.60 -7.66 -18.89
N GLN A 177 8.80 -7.09 -19.01
CA GLN A 177 9.45 -6.84 -20.29
C GLN A 177 10.38 -8.02 -20.61
N HIS A 178 10.37 -8.48 -21.86
CA HIS A 178 11.24 -9.56 -22.31
C HIS A 178 12.72 -9.20 -22.13
N GLY A 179 13.51 -10.11 -21.55
CA GLY A 179 14.95 -9.93 -21.34
C GLY A 179 15.35 -9.48 -19.93
N PHE A 180 14.39 -9.15 -19.07
CA PHE A 180 14.65 -8.80 -17.68
C PHE A 180 14.57 -10.01 -16.74
N GLN A 181 15.35 -9.93 -15.67
CA GLN A 181 15.48 -10.96 -14.64
C GLN A 181 14.52 -10.74 -13.46
N THR A 182 13.74 -9.67 -13.52
CA THR A 182 12.76 -9.26 -12.53
C THR A 182 11.38 -9.12 -13.15
N ASN A 183 10.39 -9.68 -12.45
CA ASN A 183 8.98 -9.45 -12.69
C ASN A 183 8.50 -8.23 -11.90
N TYR A 184 7.64 -7.45 -12.51
CA TYR A 184 6.96 -6.34 -11.86
C TYR A 184 5.46 -6.48 -12.08
N HIS A 185 4.72 -6.40 -10.99
CA HIS A 185 3.28 -6.30 -10.99
C HIS A 185 2.87 -4.85 -10.70
N TYR A 186 1.97 -4.36 -11.53
CA TYR A 186 1.33 -3.06 -11.40
C TYR A 186 -0.02 -3.24 -10.72
N GLY A 187 -0.13 -2.88 -9.44
CA GLY A 187 -1.40 -2.89 -8.72
C GLY A 187 -2.15 -1.57 -8.92
N LEU A 188 -3.09 -1.52 -9.86
CA LEU A 188 -3.96 -0.36 -10.03
C LEU A 188 -5.04 -0.36 -8.94
N VAL A 189 -5.01 0.64 -8.07
CA VAL A 189 -6.00 0.81 -7.01
C VAL A 189 -7.13 1.69 -7.50
N TYR A 190 -8.34 1.13 -7.54
CA TYR A 190 -9.55 1.85 -7.91
C TYR A 190 -10.03 2.70 -6.74
N ALA A 191 -10.18 3.99 -6.98
CA ALA A 191 -10.68 4.90 -5.99
C ALA A 191 -12.20 4.78 -5.86
N ARG A 192 -12.67 4.76 -4.61
CA ARG A 192 -14.07 4.95 -4.30
C ARG A 192 -14.47 6.41 -4.47
N ASN A 193 -15.68 6.63 -4.97
CA ASN A 193 -16.32 7.93 -5.11
C ASN A 193 -16.80 8.50 -3.75
N SER A 194 -15.90 8.54 -2.75
CA SER A 194 -16.17 8.94 -1.35
C SER A 194 -15.59 10.32 -0.98
N GLY A 195 -14.87 10.96 -1.90
CA GLY A 195 -14.14 12.22 -1.63
C GLY A 195 -12.84 12.07 -0.84
N TYR A 196 -12.55 10.90 -0.28
CA TYR A 196 -11.34 10.66 0.52
C TYR A 196 -10.31 9.82 -0.23
N GLN A 197 -10.77 8.85 -1.00
CA GLN A 197 -9.90 7.94 -1.74
C GLN A 197 -9.39 8.58 -3.02
N SER A 198 -8.31 8.01 -3.55
CA SER A 198 -7.58 8.51 -4.70
C SER A 198 -7.11 7.34 -5.54
N TYR A 199 -7.13 7.47 -6.86
CA TYR A 199 -6.52 6.47 -7.73
C TYR A 199 -5.03 6.49 -7.46
N LYS A 200 -4.44 5.31 -7.31
CA LYS A 200 -3.01 5.17 -7.04
C LYS A 200 -2.53 3.84 -7.57
N VAL A 201 -1.22 3.70 -7.61
CA VAL A 201 -0.57 2.48 -8.07
C VAL A 201 0.27 1.92 -6.95
N ASP A 202 0.10 0.64 -6.69
CA ASP A 202 0.94 -0.12 -5.79
C ASP A 202 1.88 -0.99 -6.65
N TRP A 203 3.16 -0.61 -6.72
CA TRP A 203 4.16 -1.38 -7.45
C TRP A 203 4.65 -2.55 -6.60
N LYS A 204 4.53 -3.75 -7.15
CA LYS A 204 5.02 -4.98 -6.54
C LYS A 204 6.10 -5.56 -7.42
N ARG A 205 7.31 -5.69 -6.89
CA ARG A 205 8.40 -6.38 -7.58
C ARG A 205 8.52 -7.82 -7.12
N LEU A 206 8.93 -8.68 -8.05
CA LEU A 206 9.23 -10.09 -7.85
C LEU A 206 10.47 -10.44 -8.70
N VAL A 207 11.64 -10.68 -8.10
CA VAL A 207 12.82 -11.11 -8.89
C VAL A 207 12.72 -12.59 -9.27
N THR A 208 12.92 -12.93 -10.55
CA THR A 208 12.44 -14.18 -11.17
C THR A 208 13.52 -15.24 -11.44
N ILE A 209 14.81 -14.97 -11.25
CA ILE A 209 15.87 -15.94 -11.63
C ILE A 209 15.87 -17.19 -10.74
N CYS A 210 15.35 -17.07 -9.54
CA CYS A 210 14.70 -18.18 -8.88
C CYS A 210 13.22 -17.84 -8.82
N SER A 211 12.33 -18.82 -8.86
CA SER A 211 10.87 -18.65 -8.78
C SER A 211 10.38 -17.98 -7.46
N ASN A 212 11.30 -17.37 -6.70
CA ASN A 212 11.42 -17.41 -5.26
C ASN A 212 12.20 -16.19 -4.74
N GLY A 213 11.51 -15.16 -4.25
CA GLY A 213 11.93 -14.58 -2.97
C GLY A 213 12.50 -13.17 -2.91
N MET A 214 12.36 -12.31 -3.91
CA MET A 214 12.46 -10.86 -3.65
C MET A 214 11.10 -10.22 -3.80
N THR A 215 10.30 -10.23 -2.73
CA THR A 215 9.04 -9.47 -2.67
C THR A 215 9.26 -8.23 -1.82
N ALA A 216 9.25 -7.06 -2.43
CA ALA A 216 9.08 -5.80 -1.69
C ALA A 216 7.90 -5.04 -2.27
N TRP A 217 7.09 -4.48 -1.38
CA TRP A 217 5.97 -3.61 -1.73
C TRP A 217 6.47 -2.17 -1.69
N LYS A 218 6.46 -1.49 -2.83
CA LYS A 218 6.70 -0.04 -2.88
C LYS A 218 5.47 0.60 -3.50
N GLY A 219 4.64 1.25 -2.69
CA GLY A 219 3.54 2.06 -3.19
C GLY A 219 4.07 3.27 -3.95
N SER A 220 3.44 3.65 -5.06
CA SER A 220 3.73 4.91 -5.73
C SER A 220 3.45 6.08 -4.79
N ARG A 221 4.27 7.14 -4.92
CA ARG A 221 3.99 8.42 -4.24
C ARG A 221 2.90 9.22 -4.94
N PHE A 222 2.61 8.92 -6.20
CA PHE A 222 1.61 9.63 -7.00
C PHE A 222 0.19 9.13 -6.68
N ARG A 223 -0.72 10.08 -6.46
CA ARG A 223 -2.11 9.80 -6.12
C ARG A 223 -3.02 10.80 -6.83
N TRP A 224 -4.01 10.31 -7.54
CA TRP A 224 -5.02 11.14 -8.18
C TRP A 224 -6.26 11.25 -7.30
N LYS A 225 -6.45 12.44 -6.73
CA LYS A 225 -7.67 12.80 -5.98
C LYS A 225 -8.74 13.29 -6.94
N HIS A 226 -10.00 12.97 -6.65
CA HIS A 226 -11.20 13.39 -7.39
C HIS A 226 -11.55 14.89 -7.23
N THR A 227 -10.55 15.77 -7.10
CA THR A 227 -10.76 17.19 -6.79
C THR A 227 -10.65 18.09 -8.01
N HIS A 228 -10.00 17.62 -9.09
CA HIS A 228 -9.86 18.32 -10.36
C HIS A 228 -9.79 17.27 -11.48
N GLU A 229 -10.16 17.66 -12.71
CA GLU A 229 -9.88 16.85 -13.88
C GLU A 229 -8.35 16.71 -14.02
N VAL A 230 -7.83 15.51 -13.78
CA VAL A 230 -6.43 15.20 -14.03
C VAL A 230 -6.35 14.57 -15.40
N ASP A 231 -5.37 15.01 -16.18
CA ASP A 231 -5.07 14.39 -17.46
C ASP A 231 -4.67 12.93 -17.20
N LEU A 232 -5.54 11.99 -17.62
CA LEU A 232 -5.27 10.57 -17.52
C LEU A 232 -3.90 10.23 -18.16
N SER A 233 -3.51 10.95 -19.20
CA SER A 233 -2.23 10.81 -19.87
C SER A 233 -1.05 11.15 -18.95
N GLU A 234 -1.19 12.17 -18.11
CA GLU A 234 -0.20 12.55 -17.09
C GLU A 234 -0.15 11.51 -15.97
N PHE A 235 -1.31 11.04 -15.49
CA PHE A 235 -1.37 9.98 -14.48
C PHE A 235 -0.67 8.69 -14.93
N ILE A 236 -0.98 8.25 -16.15
CA ILE A 236 -0.34 7.08 -16.77
C ILE A 236 1.16 7.32 -16.90
N GLU A 237 1.56 8.49 -17.39
CA GLU A 237 2.96 8.81 -17.60
C GLU A 237 3.76 8.81 -16.29
N CYS A 238 3.30 9.53 -15.28
CA CYS A 238 3.98 9.60 -13.99
C CYS A 238 4.08 8.22 -13.34
N THR A 239 2.98 7.46 -13.36
CA THR A 239 2.98 6.16 -12.68
C THR A 239 3.81 5.13 -13.44
N LEU A 240 3.62 4.95 -14.75
CA LEU A 240 4.38 3.97 -15.54
C LEU A 240 5.87 4.29 -15.60
N ASN A 241 6.26 5.56 -15.78
CA ASN A 241 7.68 5.95 -15.76
C ASN A 241 8.32 5.63 -14.40
N GLU A 242 7.60 5.79 -13.30
CA GLU A 242 8.10 5.41 -11.96
C GLU A 242 8.42 3.91 -11.89
N GLY A 243 7.51 3.04 -12.33
CA GLY A 243 7.76 1.61 -12.25
C GLY A 243 8.74 1.07 -13.27
N LEU A 244 8.72 1.56 -14.51
CA LEU A 244 9.75 1.23 -15.51
C LEU A 244 11.13 1.69 -15.04
N GLY A 245 11.22 2.89 -14.46
CA GLY A 245 12.44 3.40 -13.84
C GLY A 245 12.90 2.53 -12.67
N HIS A 246 11.98 2.07 -11.81
CA HIS A 246 12.31 1.15 -10.72
C HIS A 246 12.77 -0.24 -11.21
N GLN A 247 12.20 -0.76 -12.30
CA GLN A 247 12.62 -2.01 -12.90
C GLN A 247 14.04 -1.86 -13.48
N ALA A 248 14.28 -0.83 -14.29
CA ALA A 248 15.60 -0.55 -14.86
C ALA A 248 16.67 -0.36 -13.77
N TRP A 249 16.35 0.42 -12.72
CA TRP A 249 17.25 0.60 -11.57
C TRP A 249 17.58 -0.74 -10.88
N LEU A 250 16.60 -1.63 -10.70
CA LEU A 250 16.83 -2.90 -10.03
C LEU A 250 17.71 -3.84 -10.87
N GLU A 251 17.52 -3.85 -12.18
CA GLU A 251 18.31 -4.65 -13.12
C GLU A 251 19.77 -4.17 -13.15
N GLU A 252 19.98 -2.85 -13.11
CA GLU A 252 21.33 -2.27 -12.92
C GLU A 252 21.97 -2.76 -11.61
N ARG A 253 21.20 -2.83 -10.51
CA ARG A 253 21.71 -3.35 -9.23
C ARG A 253 22.03 -4.84 -9.28
N ILE A 254 21.22 -5.63 -9.97
CA ILE A 254 21.47 -7.07 -10.16
C ILE A 254 22.76 -7.28 -10.96
N GLU A 255 22.94 -6.53 -12.05
CA GLU A 255 24.16 -6.63 -12.87
C GLU A 255 25.39 -6.15 -12.10
N ALA A 256 25.27 -5.06 -11.34
CA ALA A 256 26.33 -4.63 -10.43
C ALA A 256 26.67 -5.72 -9.40
N ALA A 257 25.67 -6.37 -8.79
CA ALA A 257 25.90 -7.47 -7.85
C ALA A 257 26.54 -8.71 -8.49
N ARG A 258 26.27 -8.97 -9.78
CA ARG A 258 26.94 -10.04 -10.56
C ARG A 258 28.41 -9.72 -10.79
N SER A 259 28.74 -8.46 -11.05
CA SER A 259 30.12 -8.01 -11.27
C SER A 259 30.96 -7.92 -9.98
N ARG A 260 30.32 -7.84 -8.81
CA ARG A 260 31.01 -7.77 -7.51
C ARG A 260 31.32 -9.16 -6.99
N THR A 261 32.59 -9.54 -7.00
CA THR A 261 33.07 -10.76 -6.34
C THR A 261 32.66 -10.78 -4.87
N LEU A 262 32.22 -11.93 -4.37
CA LEU A 262 31.87 -12.10 -2.96
C LEU A 262 33.15 -12.39 -2.16
N PRO A 263 33.66 -11.45 -1.33
CA PRO A 263 34.84 -11.72 -0.52
C PRO A 263 34.51 -12.73 0.58
N GLU A 264 35.39 -13.73 0.78
CA GLU A 264 35.23 -14.74 1.82
C GLU A 264 35.13 -14.12 3.21
N GLU A 265 35.97 -13.12 3.50
CA GLU A 265 35.97 -12.39 4.77
C GLU A 265 34.62 -11.71 5.04
N GLY A 266 34.08 -10.99 4.05
CA GLY A 266 32.78 -10.33 4.17
C GLY A 266 31.63 -11.33 4.37
N PHE A 267 31.69 -12.50 3.72
CA PHE A 267 30.70 -13.56 3.92
C PHE A 267 30.78 -14.17 5.33
N VAL A 268 31.99 -14.44 5.83
CA VAL A 268 32.22 -14.95 7.18
C VAL A 268 31.75 -13.93 8.23
N GLU A 269 32.03 -12.66 8.01
CA GLU A 269 31.57 -11.57 8.88
C GLU A 269 30.05 -11.46 8.88
N LEU A 270 29.41 -11.55 7.71
CA LEU A 270 27.95 -11.58 7.63
C LEU A 270 27.38 -12.73 8.46
N LEU A 271 27.90 -13.95 8.28
CA LEU A 271 27.44 -15.11 9.03
C LEU A 271 27.69 -14.98 10.53
N SER A 272 28.76 -14.32 10.97
CA SER A 272 29.04 -14.11 12.39
C SER A 272 28.02 -13.15 13.03
N ARG A 273 27.63 -12.10 12.30
CA ARG A 273 26.64 -11.09 12.73
C ARG A 273 25.19 -11.59 12.72
N LEU A 274 24.89 -12.68 12.02
CA LEU A 274 23.55 -13.28 12.02
C LEU A 274 23.29 -14.08 13.30
N SER A 275 22.28 -13.69 14.08
CA SER A 275 21.77 -14.49 15.19
C SER A 275 20.87 -15.62 14.69
N LEU A 276 21.48 -16.57 13.99
CA LEU A 276 20.82 -17.76 13.45
C LEU A 276 21.45 -19.02 14.04
N ALA A 277 20.67 -20.08 14.17
CA ALA A 277 21.18 -21.39 14.54
C ALA A 277 22.31 -21.82 13.59
N LYS A 278 23.32 -22.52 14.12
CA LYS A 278 24.46 -23.04 13.32
C LYS A 278 23.97 -23.84 12.09
N ALA A 279 22.91 -24.62 12.25
CA ALA A 279 22.29 -25.36 11.16
C ALA A 279 21.80 -24.46 10.02
N SER A 280 21.17 -23.32 10.34
CA SER A 280 20.72 -22.33 9.36
C SER A 280 21.90 -21.66 8.65
N LYS A 281 22.97 -21.31 9.38
CA LYS A 281 24.21 -20.76 8.78
C LYS A 281 24.85 -21.74 7.81
N THR A 282 24.90 -23.03 8.15
CA THR A 282 25.38 -24.09 7.25
C THR A 282 24.49 -24.22 6.00
N ARG A 283 23.17 -24.07 6.14
CA ARG A 283 22.25 -24.06 4.98
C ARG A 283 22.53 -22.89 4.04
N ILE A 284 22.81 -21.70 4.56
CA ILE A 284 23.22 -20.53 3.76
C ILE A 284 24.47 -20.86 2.94
N GLY A 285 25.53 -21.36 3.57
CA GLY A 285 26.77 -21.71 2.87
C GLY A 285 26.56 -22.80 1.82
N ARG A 286 25.70 -23.80 2.09
CA ARG A 286 25.39 -24.86 1.10
C ARG A 286 24.61 -24.30 -0.08
N ARG A 287 23.60 -23.46 0.16
CA ARG A 287 22.82 -22.84 -0.90
C ARG A 287 23.66 -21.89 -1.74
N LEU A 288 24.52 -21.07 -1.12
CA LEU A 288 25.46 -20.20 -1.82
C LEU A 288 26.33 -20.97 -2.80
N LYS A 289 26.87 -22.14 -2.41
CA LYS A 289 27.63 -22.99 -3.33
C LYS A 289 26.80 -23.47 -4.52
N THR A 290 25.50 -23.74 -4.30
CA THR A 290 24.59 -24.09 -5.40
C THR A 290 24.42 -22.92 -6.36
N GLU A 291 24.11 -21.71 -5.86
CA GLU A 291 23.91 -20.53 -6.71
C GLU A 291 25.21 -20.14 -7.45
N ALA A 292 26.35 -20.26 -6.78
CA ALA A 292 27.64 -19.90 -7.34
C ALA A 292 28.05 -20.76 -8.54
N ASN A 293 27.48 -21.96 -8.71
CA ASN A 293 27.69 -22.78 -9.90
C ASN A 293 27.07 -22.16 -11.16
N ASP A 294 25.97 -21.41 -11.00
CA ASP A 294 25.20 -20.87 -12.13
C ASP A 294 25.64 -19.44 -12.47
N VAL A 295 25.96 -18.63 -11.46
CA VAL A 295 26.24 -17.19 -11.65
C VAL A 295 27.64 -16.76 -11.19
N GLY A 296 28.47 -17.68 -10.71
CA GLY A 296 29.79 -17.39 -10.15
C GLY A 296 29.76 -16.98 -8.66
N THR A 297 30.94 -16.87 -8.05
CA THR A 297 31.07 -16.48 -6.63
C THR A 297 31.01 -14.97 -6.47
N ASN A 298 29.80 -14.41 -6.56
CA ASN A 298 29.52 -12.98 -6.48
C ASN A 298 28.41 -12.67 -5.46
N GLU A 299 28.22 -11.38 -5.18
CA GLU A 299 27.17 -10.92 -4.26
C GLU A 299 25.77 -11.29 -4.76
N TRP A 300 25.60 -11.46 -6.08
CA TRP A 300 24.36 -11.96 -6.65
C TRP A 300 24.05 -13.40 -6.19
N ALA A 301 25.02 -14.31 -6.21
CA ALA A 301 24.86 -15.67 -5.68
C ALA A 301 24.47 -15.67 -4.19
N LEU A 302 25.04 -14.74 -3.40
CA LEU A 302 24.67 -14.57 -1.99
C LEU A 302 23.23 -14.08 -1.83
N SER A 303 22.84 -13.08 -2.61
CA SER A 303 21.47 -12.57 -2.62
C SER A 303 20.46 -13.70 -2.90
N GLN A 304 20.69 -14.47 -3.97
CA GLN A 304 19.86 -15.61 -4.37
C GLN A 304 19.77 -16.68 -3.27
N ALA A 305 20.89 -17.01 -2.64
CA ALA A 305 20.92 -18.02 -1.60
C ALA A 305 20.08 -17.63 -0.37
N LEU A 306 20.15 -16.36 0.04
CA LEU A 306 19.43 -15.84 1.19
C LEU A 306 17.92 -15.76 0.91
N THR A 307 17.52 -15.21 -0.25
CA THR A 307 16.11 -15.07 -0.63
C THR A 307 15.43 -16.41 -0.85
N TRP A 308 16.14 -17.39 -1.44
CA TRP A 308 15.63 -18.75 -1.60
C TRP A 308 15.31 -19.39 -0.25
N LEU A 309 16.26 -19.33 0.70
CA LEU A 309 16.07 -19.89 2.03
C LEU A 309 14.93 -19.19 2.78
N GLY A 310 14.83 -17.87 2.67
CA GLY A 310 13.72 -17.11 3.24
C GLY A 310 12.36 -17.54 2.70
N SER A 311 12.29 -17.95 1.45
CA SER A 311 11.02 -18.28 0.80
C SER A 311 10.65 -19.77 0.87
N HIS A 312 11.62 -20.68 0.88
CA HIS A 312 11.38 -22.13 0.62
C HIS A 312 11.72 -23.04 1.78
N GLU A 313 12.63 -22.63 2.66
CA GLU A 313 13.12 -23.50 3.71
C GLU A 313 12.16 -23.49 4.90
N LYS A 314 11.24 -24.46 4.91
CA LYS A 314 10.26 -24.64 5.99
C LYS A 314 10.91 -24.94 7.35
N ALA A 315 12.14 -25.45 7.36
CA ALA A 315 12.87 -25.70 8.61
C ALA A 315 13.39 -24.42 9.29
N ILE A 316 13.34 -23.27 8.62
CA ILE A 316 13.72 -21.96 9.19
C ILE A 316 12.46 -21.29 9.73
N SER A 317 12.58 -20.68 10.91
CA SER A 317 11.45 -20.01 11.56
C SER A 317 10.88 -18.88 10.69
N PRO A 318 9.58 -18.56 10.75
CA PRO A 318 9.00 -17.48 9.94
C PRO A 318 9.72 -16.13 10.10
N ARG A 319 10.17 -15.81 11.33
CA ARG A 319 10.93 -14.60 11.62
C ARG A 319 12.26 -14.57 10.87
N ASP A 320 13.02 -15.67 10.95
CA ASP A 320 14.32 -15.79 10.29
C ASP A 320 14.17 -15.83 8.77
N ARG A 321 13.06 -16.37 8.27
CA ARG A 321 12.71 -16.37 6.85
C ARG A 321 12.53 -14.95 6.29
N THR A 322 11.80 -14.09 7.01
CA THR A 322 11.68 -12.67 6.66
C THR A 322 13.05 -11.98 6.67
N LEU A 323 13.85 -12.23 7.71
CA LEU A 323 15.20 -11.66 7.83
C LEU A 323 16.08 -12.02 6.63
N LEU A 324 16.12 -13.30 6.23
CA LEU A 324 16.93 -13.76 5.10
C LEU A 324 16.47 -13.14 3.78
N THR A 325 15.15 -13.02 3.59
CA THR A 325 14.55 -12.39 2.41
C THR A 325 14.95 -10.92 2.27
N GLU A 326 14.84 -10.16 3.36
CA GLU A 326 15.22 -8.75 3.39
C GLU A 326 16.73 -8.57 3.22
N LEU A 327 17.54 -9.40 3.89
CA LEU A 327 18.99 -9.34 3.80
C LEU A 327 19.49 -9.63 2.38
N GLY A 328 18.99 -10.70 1.76
CA GLY A 328 19.35 -11.04 0.39
C GLY A 328 18.97 -9.93 -0.60
N THR A 329 17.78 -9.33 -0.42
CA THR A 329 17.36 -8.15 -1.21
C THR A 329 18.35 -7.00 -1.07
N ARG A 330 18.78 -6.70 0.15
CA ARG A 330 19.71 -5.58 0.40
C ARG A 330 21.12 -5.84 -0.12
N VAL A 331 21.62 -7.07 -0.04
CA VAL A 331 22.92 -7.41 -0.64
C VAL A 331 22.92 -7.10 -2.14
N ALA A 332 21.84 -7.42 -2.86
CA ALA A 332 21.72 -7.06 -4.27
C ALA A 332 21.66 -5.54 -4.49
N GLU A 333 20.82 -4.82 -3.73
CA GLU A 333 20.62 -3.38 -3.93
C GLU A 333 21.80 -2.50 -3.47
N ASP A 334 22.36 -2.81 -2.31
CA ASP A 334 23.27 -1.93 -1.57
C ASP A 334 24.74 -2.38 -1.61
N SER A 335 25.03 -3.64 -1.97
CA SER A 335 26.29 -4.39 -1.70
C SER A 335 26.39 -5.01 -0.32
N LEU A 336 27.24 -6.04 -0.19
CA LEU A 336 27.57 -6.65 1.09
C LEU A 336 28.34 -5.69 1.99
N GLU A 337 29.29 -4.94 1.43
CA GLU A 337 30.09 -3.95 2.18
C GLU A 337 29.19 -2.95 2.91
N LYS A 338 28.25 -2.33 2.19
CA LYS A 338 27.28 -1.38 2.77
C LYS A 338 26.29 -2.02 3.74
N VAL A 339 25.97 -3.30 3.56
CA VAL A 339 25.15 -4.05 4.52
C VAL A 339 25.91 -4.25 5.84
N LEU A 340 27.22 -4.48 5.78
CA LEU A 340 28.09 -4.67 6.96
C LEU A 340 28.41 -3.35 7.70
N THR A 341 28.24 -2.19 7.07
CA THR A 341 28.39 -0.90 7.78
C THR A 341 27.21 -0.55 8.68
N ILE A 342 26.15 -1.37 8.71
CA ILE A 342 24.96 -1.08 9.51
C ILE A 342 25.12 -1.64 10.91
N ASP A 343 24.89 -0.78 11.90
CA ASP A 343 24.99 -1.11 13.32
C ASP A 343 24.13 -2.33 13.67
N THR A 344 24.79 -3.34 14.23
CA THR A 344 24.13 -4.49 14.85
C THR A 344 23.65 -4.09 16.24
N ARG A 345 22.35 -4.19 16.52
CA ARG A 345 21.78 -4.00 17.86
C ARG A 345 22.00 -5.22 18.73
N VAL A 346 22.84 -5.17 19.76
CA VAL A 346 22.90 -6.26 20.77
C VAL A 346 21.54 -6.42 21.46
N ASN A 347 20.97 -7.63 21.41
CA ASN A 347 19.72 -7.95 22.10
C ASN A 347 19.95 -8.09 23.61
N ARG A 348 18.87 -8.09 24.41
CA ARG A 348 18.93 -8.22 25.88
C ARG A 348 19.61 -9.51 26.39
N ASP A 349 19.78 -10.50 25.53
CA ASP A 349 20.44 -11.78 25.80
C ASP A 349 21.97 -11.75 25.56
N GLY A 350 22.54 -10.60 25.20
CA GLY A 350 23.97 -10.46 24.93
C GLY A 350 24.40 -10.98 23.55
N MET A 351 23.46 -11.44 22.72
CA MET A 351 23.72 -11.84 21.35
C MET A 351 23.67 -10.61 20.43
N TYR A 352 24.56 -10.53 19.43
CA TYR A 352 24.47 -9.52 18.38
C TYR A 352 23.11 -9.66 17.67
N GLY A 353 22.23 -8.70 17.87
CA GLY A 353 21.00 -8.59 17.11
C GLY A 353 21.28 -7.85 15.81
N MET A 354 20.98 -8.56 14.73
CA MET A 354 20.47 -8.09 13.45
C MET A 354 20.98 -6.75 12.89
N VAL A 355 21.54 -6.83 11.69
CA VAL A 355 21.35 -5.78 10.66
C VAL A 355 19.85 -5.68 10.41
N LEU A 356 19.16 -4.80 11.15
CA LEU A 356 17.75 -4.53 10.93
C LEU A 356 17.60 -3.48 9.83
N PRO A 357 16.76 -3.71 8.81
CA PRO A 357 16.45 -2.69 7.83
C PRO A 357 15.77 -1.48 8.51
N PRO A 358 15.96 -0.25 7.97
CA PRO A 358 15.13 0.89 8.34
C PRO A 358 13.68 0.61 7.89
N GLY A 359 12.83 0.13 8.80
CA GLY A 359 11.44 -0.20 8.50
C GLY A 359 10.80 -1.19 9.49
N LEU A 360 11.60 -2.09 10.07
CA LEU A 360 11.17 -2.98 11.17
C LEU A 360 11.11 -2.28 12.54
N ARG A 361 11.20 -0.95 12.57
CA ARG A 361 11.25 -0.13 13.79
C ARG A 361 9.94 -0.13 14.60
N SER A 362 8.85 -0.73 14.11
CA SER A 362 7.51 -0.59 14.71
C SER A 362 6.75 -1.89 14.98
N ALA A 363 7.41 -3.04 15.04
CA ALA A 363 6.76 -4.30 15.43
C ALA A 363 7.57 -5.02 16.51
N ALA A 364 7.55 -4.44 17.71
CA ALA A 364 7.86 -5.12 18.97
C ALA A 364 6.91 -4.56 20.04
#